data_AF-A0A374AT80-F1
#
_entry.id   AF-A0A374AT80-F1
#
_cell.length_a   1.000
_cell.length_b   1.000
_cell.length_c   1.000
_cell.angle_alpha   90.00
_cell.angle_beta   90.00
_cell.angle_gamma   90.00
#
_symmetry.space_group_name_H-M   'P 1'
#
loop_
_entity.id
_entity.type
_entity.pdbx_description
1 polymer ?
#
loop_
_entity_poly.entity_id
_entity_poly.type
_entity_poly.pdbx_seq_one_letter_code
_entity_poly.pdbx_strand_id
1 'polypeptide(L)'
;MIGFYNVSVILTYAGVVSAVFGMSAAFNGNFKIAMICLMISGFTDMYDGTVAKMIKRSDDAKKFGIEIDSLCDLICFGAFPVVIGYSMGMDAWYAKIIYMMYILGAVIRLAFFNVTEEQRQAETSERRKHYRGLPVTSVALILPVVYQLKRFFTAQFPYIYLLAVLIISLLFVIDFSVFKPGKKCMFAFVIIGILIAVRIYFL
;
A
#
# COMPACT_ATOMS: atom_id res chain seq x y z
N MET A 1 12.33 19.78 -18.49
CA MET A 1 11.20 19.24 -17.70
C MET A 1 11.59 19.27 -16.23
N ILE A 2 10.66 19.59 -15.33
CA ILE A 2 10.90 19.58 -13.89
C ILE A 2 10.72 18.13 -13.40
N GLY A 3 11.75 17.52 -12.82
CA GLY A 3 11.70 16.18 -12.23
C GLY A 3 12.62 15.13 -12.88
N PHE A 4 12.72 13.97 -12.23
CA PHE A 4 13.47 12.80 -12.73
C PHE A 4 12.53 11.70 -13.19
N TYR A 5 12.78 11.11 -14.36
CA TYR A 5 11.89 10.12 -14.99
C TYR A 5 12.59 8.80 -15.26
N ASN A 6 13.31 8.29 -14.26
CA ASN A 6 13.92 6.96 -14.38
C ASN A 6 12.84 5.87 -14.33
N VAL A 7 13.20 4.65 -14.78
CA VAL A 7 12.25 3.52 -14.93
C VAL A 7 11.48 3.21 -13.65
N SER A 8 12.08 3.38 -12.48
CA SER A 8 11.39 3.16 -11.20
C SER A 8 10.39 4.24 -10.88
N VAL A 9 10.73 5.51 -11.09
CA VAL A 9 9.79 6.62 -10.89
C VAL A 9 8.57 6.48 -11.81
N ILE A 10 8.79 6.08 -13.07
CA ILE A 10 7.70 5.81 -14.01
C ILE A 10 6.80 4.67 -13.49
N LEU A 11 7.40 3.65 -12.88
CA LEU A 11 6.64 2.54 -12.33
C LEU A 11 5.83 2.93 -11.09
N THR A 12 6.38 3.77 -10.21
CA THR A 12 5.66 4.39 -9.10
C THR A 12 4.46 5.20 -9.61
N TYR A 13 4.64 5.98 -10.69
CA TYR A 13 3.54 6.69 -11.34
C TYR A 13 2.46 5.77 -11.91
N ALA A 14 2.85 4.63 -12.50
CA ALA A 14 1.88 3.63 -12.97
C ALA A 14 1.02 3.09 -11.81
N GLY A 15 1.61 2.92 -10.63
CA GLY A 15 0.90 2.56 -9.41
C GLY A 15 -0.18 3.58 -9.02
N VAL A 16 0.15 4.88 -9.07
CA VAL A 16 -0.82 5.96 -8.81
C VAL A 16 -1.91 6.01 -9.86
N VAL A 17 -1.57 5.86 -11.15
CA VAL A 17 -2.57 5.81 -12.23
C VAL A 17 -3.57 4.66 -11.98
N SER A 18 -3.08 3.48 -11.58
CA SER A 18 -3.94 2.36 -11.19
C SER A 18 -4.83 2.71 -10.00
N ALA A 19 -4.27 3.34 -8.95
CA ALA A 19 -5.03 3.72 -7.77
C ALA A 19 -6.14 4.73 -8.10
N VAL A 20 -5.84 5.76 -8.88
CA VAL A 20 -6.83 6.78 -9.30
C VAL A 20 -7.95 6.15 -10.13
N PHE A 21 -7.62 5.29 -11.09
CA PHE A 21 -8.63 4.55 -11.86
C PHE A 21 -9.49 3.66 -10.95
N GLY A 22 -8.86 3.00 -9.97
CA GLY A 22 -9.55 2.20 -8.97
C GLY A 22 -10.45 3.01 -8.04
N MET A 23 -10.05 4.21 -7.65
CA MET A 23 -10.89 5.15 -6.89
C MET A 23 -12.13 5.55 -7.71
N SER A 24 -11.95 5.88 -8.99
CA SER A 24 -13.06 6.15 -9.90
C SER A 24 -14.01 4.95 -10.01
N ALA A 25 -13.47 3.73 -10.10
CA ALA A 25 -14.27 2.51 -10.11
C ALA A 25 -15.05 2.33 -8.79
N ALA A 26 -14.44 2.63 -7.64
CA ALA A 26 -15.10 2.57 -6.33
C ALA A 26 -16.29 3.54 -6.23
N PHE A 27 -16.13 4.79 -6.69
CA PHE A 27 -17.23 5.76 -6.72
C PHE A 27 -18.40 5.32 -7.59
N ASN A 28 -18.12 4.57 -8.67
CA ASN A 28 -19.14 3.98 -9.53
C ASN A 28 -19.71 2.65 -8.98
N GLY A 29 -19.39 2.28 -7.74
CA GLY A 29 -19.84 1.04 -7.10
C GLY A 29 -19.13 -0.24 -7.58
N ASN A 30 -18.13 -0.12 -8.46
CA ASN A 30 -17.36 -1.26 -8.96
C ASN A 30 -16.18 -1.59 -8.04
N PHE A 31 -16.50 -2.16 -6.89
CA PHE A 31 -15.51 -2.48 -5.86
C PHE A 31 -14.57 -3.62 -6.22
N LYS A 32 -14.97 -4.53 -7.13
CA LYS A 32 -14.11 -5.62 -7.62
C LYS A 32 -12.92 -5.05 -8.38
N ILE A 33 -13.20 -4.13 -9.33
CA ILE A 33 -12.13 -3.43 -10.06
C ILE A 33 -11.29 -2.60 -9.10
N ALA A 34 -11.91 -1.88 -8.15
CA ALA A 34 -11.16 -1.09 -7.17
C ALA A 34 -10.15 -1.96 -6.37
N MET A 35 -10.57 -3.13 -5.88
CA MET A 35 -9.66 -4.05 -5.18
C MET A 35 -8.54 -4.58 -6.07
N ILE A 36 -8.83 -4.92 -7.34
CA ILE A 36 -7.80 -5.35 -8.29
C ILE A 36 -6.81 -4.22 -8.58
N CYS A 37 -7.28 -2.99 -8.74
CA CYS A 37 -6.41 -1.82 -8.94
C CYS A 37 -5.51 -1.56 -7.73
N LEU A 38 -6.03 -1.73 -6.51
CA LEU A 38 -5.25 -1.63 -5.28
C LEU A 38 -4.12 -2.67 -5.25
N MET A 39 -4.40 -3.90 -5.68
CA MET A 39 -3.40 -4.95 -5.82
C MET A 39 -2.35 -4.61 -6.88
N ILE A 40 -2.76 -4.08 -8.03
CA ILE A 40 -1.85 -3.64 -9.10
C ILE A 40 -0.91 -2.55 -8.59
N SER A 41 -1.41 -1.57 -7.84
CA SER A 41 -0.57 -0.54 -7.21
C SER A 41 0.47 -1.15 -6.26
N GLY A 42 0.09 -2.16 -5.46
CA GLY A 42 1.02 -2.92 -4.61
C GLY A 42 2.09 -3.68 -5.42
N PHE A 43 1.71 -4.26 -6.55
CA PHE A 43 2.66 -4.97 -7.42
C PHE A 43 3.68 -4.04 -8.07
N THR A 44 3.26 -2.85 -8.49
CA THR A 44 4.16 -1.86 -9.10
C THR A 44 5.20 -1.35 -8.09
N ASP A 45 4.78 -1.07 -6.84
CA ASP A 45 5.65 -0.67 -5.74
C ASP A 45 6.72 -1.76 -5.43
N MET A 46 6.30 -3.02 -5.28
CA MET A 46 7.24 -4.10 -5.00
C MET A 46 8.32 -4.25 -6.09
N TYR A 47 7.97 -3.94 -7.34
CA TYR A 47 8.89 -4.06 -8.47
C TYR A 47 9.76 -2.82 -8.64
N ASP A 48 9.26 -1.60 -8.37
CA ASP A 48 10.05 -0.38 -8.47
C ASP A 48 11.23 -0.38 -7.48
N GLY A 49 11.03 -0.88 -6.25
CA GLY A 49 12.06 -0.99 -5.24
C GLY A 49 13.10 -2.05 -5.56
N THR A 50 12.78 -2.97 -6.48
CA THR A 50 13.75 -3.94 -7.03
C THR A 50 14.52 -3.31 -8.20
N VAL A 51 13.82 -2.66 -9.13
CA VAL A 51 14.42 -1.93 -10.26
C VAL A 51 15.36 -0.82 -9.77
N ALA A 52 15.02 -0.15 -8.67
CA ALA A 52 15.85 0.88 -8.08
C ALA A 52 17.20 0.43 -7.55
N LYS A 53 17.31 -0.85 -7.19
CA LYS A 53 18.59 -1.44 -6.77
C LYS A 53 19.44 -1.92 -7.95
N MET A 54 18.85 -2.04 -9.14
CA MET A 54 19.52 -2.57 -10.34
C MET A 54 20.09 -1.48 -11.24
N ILE A 55 19.59 -0.25 -11.14
CA ILE A 55 20.02 0.85 -12.01
C ILE A 55 20.95 1.84 -11.28
N LYS A 56 22.00 2.29 -11.95
CA LYS A 56 22.85 3.40 -11.47
C LYS A 56 22.05 4.71 -11.57
N ARG A 57 22.06 5.51 -10.50
CA ARG A 57 21.38 6.81 -10.42
C ARG A 57 22.33 7.83 -9.82
N SER A 58 22.16 9.10 -10.19
CA SER A 58 22.73 10.19 -9.40
C SER A 58 22.09 10.24 -8.02
N ASP A 59 22.78 10.82 -7.05
CA ASP A 59 22.28 10.97 -5.69
C ASP A 59 20.98 11.80 -5.65
N ASP A 60 20.90 12.85 -6.46
CA ASP A 60 19.69 13.67 -6.59
C ASP A 60 18.50 12.87 -7.11
N ALA A 61 18.71 12.01 -8.13
CA ALA A 61 17.66 11.16 -8.68
C ALA A 61 17.22 10.08 -7.68
N LYS A 62 18.11 9.65 -6.79
CA LYS A 62 17.78 8.71 -5.71
C LYS A 62 16.94 9.39 -4.63
N LYS A 63 17.35 10.58 -4.15
CA LYS A 63 16.59 11.36 -3.16
C LYS A 63 15.20 11.73 -3.67
N PHE A 64 15.11 12.23 -4.90
CA PHE A 64 13.83 12.53 -5.54
C PHE A 64 12.95 11.29 -5.65
N GLY A 65 13.52 10.14 -6.02
CA GLY A 65 12.78 8.89 -6.10
C GLY A 65 12.17 8.47 -4.77
N ILE A 66 12.88 8.62 -3.66
CA ILE A 66 12.40 8.28 -2.30
C ILE A 66 11.19 9.15 -1.91
N GLU A 67 11.25 10.46 -2.19
CA GLU A 67 10.15 11.37 -1.89
C GLU A 67 8.91 11.07 -2.75
N ILE A 68 9.11 10.85 -4.05
CA ILE A 68 8.01 10.49 -4.96
C ILE A 68 7.35 9.18 -4.54
N ASP A 69 8.16 8.17 -4.19
CA ASP A 69 7.68 6.87 -3.69
C ASP A 69 6.74 7.05 -2.49
N SER A 70 7.17 7.83 -1.49
CA SER A 70 6.38 8.07 -0.28
C SER A 70 5.08 8.83 -0.53
N LEU A 71 5.09 9.82 -1.44
CA LEU A 71 3.88 10.54 -1.82
C LEU A 71 2.90 9.64 -2.58
N CYS A 72 3.42 8.81 -3.48
CA CYS A 72 2.62 7.86 -4.24
C CYS A 72 2.03 6.77 -3.33
N ASP A 73 2.81 6.26 -2.38
CA ASP A 73 2.38 5.31 -1.35
C ASP A 73 1.22 5.84 -0.51
N LEU A 74 1.28 7.12 -0.13
CA LEU A 74 0.20 7.75 0.61
C LEU A 74 -1.11 7.79 -0.21
N ILE A 75 -1.03 8.02 -1.52
CA ILE A 75 -2.20 8.00 -2.41
C ILE A 75 -2.71 6.56 -2.58
N CYS A 76 -1.82 5.63 -2.92
CA CYS A 76 -2.14 4.24 -3.25
C CYS A 76 -2.61 3.43 -2.04
N PHE A 77 -1.99 3.62 -0.87
CA PHE A 77 -2.20 2.76 0.30
C PHE A 77 -2.73 3.52 1.53
N GLY A 78 -2.63 4.86 1.54
CA GLY A 78 -3.26 5.70 2.56
C GLY A 78 -4.68 6.12 2.17
N ALA A 79 -4.81 6.85 1.06
CA ALA A 79 -6.10 7.44 0.65
C ALA A 79 -7.03 6.41 -0.01
N PHE A 80 -6.52 5.57 -0.90
CA PHE A 80 -7.36 4.66 -1.69
C PHE A 80 -8.21 3.69 -0.84
N PRO A 81 -7.69 3.02 0.21
CA PRO A 81 -8.50 2.20 1.10
C PRO A 81 -9.67 2.93 1.76
N VAL A 82 -9.48 4.20 2.11
CA VAL A 82 -10.53 5.05 2.69
C VAL A 82 -11.61 5.32 1.64
N VAL A 83 -11.22 5.66 0.41
CA VAL A 83 -12.14 5.86 -0.70
C VAL A 83 -12.99 4.61 -0.95
N ILE A 84 -12.38 3.42 -0.94
CA ILE A 84 -13.08 2.15 -1.11
C ILE A 84 -14.13 1.97 0.00
N GLY A 85 -13.73 2.10 1.27
CA GLY A 85 -14.63 1.91 2.42
C GLY A 85 -15.78 2.92 2.42
N TYR A 86 -15.47 4.19 2.21
CA TYR A 86 -16.48 5.25 2.13
C TYR A 86 -17.46 5.01 0.98
N SER A 87 -16.97 4.65 -0.21
CA SER A 87 -17.81 4.39 -1.38
C SER A 87 -18.70 3.15 -1.22
N MET A 88 -18.34 2.22 -0.34
CA MET A 88 -19.20 1.09 0.05
C MET A 88 -20.33 1.46 1.00
N GLY A 89 -20.46 2.74 1.38
CA GLY A 89 -21.50 3.25 2.29
C GLY A 89 -21.10 3.22 3.77
N MET A 90 -19.82 3.07 4.08
CA MET A 90 -19.31 3.09 5.47
C MET A 90 -19.03 4.54 5.91
N ASP A 91 -20.08 5.35 6.05
CA ASP A 91 -19.98 6.82 6.21
C ASP A 91 -20.38 7.35 7.61
N ALA A 92 -20.66 6.44 8.55
CA ALA A 92 -20.99 6.77 9.93
C ALA A 92 -19.87 7.60 10.61
N TRP A 93 -20.23 8.35 11.66
CA TRP A 93 -19.29 9.24 12.35
C TRP A 93 -18.03 8.51 12.87
N TYR A 94 -18.18 7.28 13.38
CA TYR A 94 -17.06 6.46 13.85
C TYR A 94 -16.18 5.96 12.71
N ALA A 95 -16.75 5.65 11.54
CA ALA A 95 -15.99 5.24 10.36
C ALA A 95 -15.06 6.37 9.89
N LYS A 96 -15.56 7.62 9.89
CA LYS A 96 -14.75 8.81 9.57
C LYS A 96 -13.57 8.98 10.53
N ILE A 97 -13.77 8.75 11.83
CA ILE A 97 -12.67 8.78 12.82
C ILE A 97 -11.63 7.70 12.50
N ILE A 98 -12.06 6.47 12.22
CA ILE A 98 -11.16 5.38 11.84
C ILE A 98 -10.36 5.74 10.59
N TYR A 99 -10.98 6.35 9.58
CA TYR A 99 -10.29 6.81 8.37
C TYR A 99 -9.27 7.92 8.63
N MET A 100 -9.59 8.88 9.50
CA MET A 100 -8.65 9.91 9.91
C MET A 100 -7.44 9.31 10.63
N MET A 101 -7.67 8.38 11.58
CA MET A 101 -6.60 7.66 12.26
C MET A 101 -5.75 6.84 11.28
N TYR A 102 -6.39 6.20 10.30
CA TYR A 102 -5.70 5.40 9.29
C TYR A 102 -4.76 6.23 8.42
N ILE A 103 -5.25 7.34 7.85
CA ILE A 103 -4.43 8.23 7.02
C ILE A 103 -3.31 8.85 7.85
N LEU A 104 -3.59 9.34 9.05
CA LEU A 104 -2.55 9.89 9.94
C LEU A 104 -1.50 8.85 10.30
N GLY A 105 -1.92 7.62 10.59
CA GLY A 105 -1.02 6.50 10.84
C GLY A 105 -0.11 6.22 9.62
N ALA A 106 -0.66 6.22 8.41
CA ALA A 106 0.11 6.03 7.18
C ALA A 106 1.13 7.16 6.95
N VAL A 107 0.75 8.43 7.18
CA VAL A 107 1.65 9.59 7.09
C VAL A 107 2.81 9.47 8.08
N ILE A 108 2.51 9.21 9.36
CA ILE A 108 3.53 9.05 10.41
C ILE A 108 4.48 7.92 10.04
N ARG A 109 3.93 6.81 9.57
CA ARG A 109 4.68 5.61 9.20
C ARG A 109 5.66 5.86 8.06
N LEU A 110 5.21 6.54 6.99
CA LEU A 110 6.05 6.88 5.84
C LEU A 110 7.17 7.85 6.23
N ALA A 111 6.83 8.91 6.98
CA ALA A 111 7.83 9.87 7.47
C ALA A 111 8.88 9.21 8.37
N PHE A 112 8.45 8.37 9.32
CA PHE A 112 9.35 7.63 10.20
C PHE A 112 10.26 6.68 9.42
N PHE A 113 9.71 5.98 8.42
CA PHE A 113 10.49 5.07 7.58
C PHE A 113 11.58 5.81 6.78
N ASN A 114 11.24 6.95 6.18
CA ASN A 114 12.19 7.76 5.41
C ASN A 114 13.35 8.26 6.27
N VAL A 115 13.05 8.89 7.41
CA VAL A 115 14.07 9.44 8.31
C VAL A 115 14.97 8.34 8.87
N THR A 116 14.38 7.23 9.31
CA THR A 116 15.15 6.11 9.89
C THR A 116 16.03 5.43 8.83
N GLU A 117 15.54 5.31 7.59
CA GLU A 117 16.33 4.71 6.51
C GLU A 117 17.45 5.64 6.02
N GLU A 118 17.24 6.97 6.04
CA GLU A 118 18.28 7.96 5.75
C GLU A 118 19.41 7.91 6.80
N GLN A 119 19.08 8.00 8.09
CA GLN A 119 20.04 7.92 9.20
C GLN A 119 20.88 6.62 9.11
N ARG A 120 20.22 5.48 8.86
CA ARG A 120 20.90 4.20 8.71
C ARG A 120 21.86 4.16 7.53
N GLN A 121 21.47 4.73 6.38
CA GLN A 121 22.34 4.77 5.20
C GLN A 121 23.59 5.63 5.44
N ALA A 122 23.52 6.60 6.36
CA ALA A 122 24.69 7.35 6.81
C ALA A 122 25.59 6.53 7.75
N GLU A 123 25.04 5.61 8.53
CA GLU A 123 25.79 4.81 9.51
C GLU A 123 26.40 3.51 8.94
N THR A 124 25.71 2.77 8.06
CA THR A 124 26.17 1.43 7.62
C THR A 124 25.60 0.98 6.27
N SER A 125 26.45 0.37 5.43
CA SER A 125 26.08 -0.15 4.09
C SER A 125 25.49 -1.58 4.08
N GLU A 126 25.43 -2.25 5.24
CA GLU A 126 24.89 -3.62 5.36
C GLU A 126 23.39 -3.72 5.06
N ARG A 127 22.96 -4.89 4.53
CA ARG A 127 21.56 -5.18 4.20
C ARG A 127 20.74 -5.49 5.45
N ARG A 128 19.65 -4.73 5.65
CA ARG A 128 18.64 -4.92 6.70
C ARG A 128 18.04 -6.35 6.69
N LYS A 129 18.08 -7.08 7.82
CA LYS A 129 17.43 -8.40 8.00
C LYS A 129 15.97 -8.33 8.50
N HIS A 130 15.54 -7.23 9.12
CA HIS A 130 14.20 -7.05 9.69
C HIS A 130 13.66 -5.64 9.38
N TYR A 131 12.36 -5.50 9.07
CA TYR A 131 11.67 -4.22 9.07
C TYR A 131 11.13 -3.93 10.48
N ARG A 132 11.17 -2.67 10.95
CA ARG A 132 10.36 -2.25 12.10
C ARG A 132 9.00 -1.82 11.57
N GLY A 133 7.91 -2.37 12.08
CA GLY A 133 6.50 -2.09 11.77
C GLY A 133 5.98 -2.67 10.45
N LEU A 134 4.66 -2.55 10.23
CA LEU A 134 3.99 -2.98 8.99
C LEU A 134 4.24 -1.98 7.84
N PRO A 135 4.74 -2.41 6.66
CA PRO A 135 4.79 -1.55 5.47
C PRO A 135 3.39 -1.15 5.01
N VAL A 136 3.19 0.11 4.59
CA VAL A 136 1.89 0.59 4.09
C VAL A 136 1.41 -0.21 2.87
N THR A 137 2.35 -0.67 2.04
CA THR A 137 2.11 -1.47 0.84
C THR A 137 1.48 -2.84 1.15
N SER A 138 1.59 -3.33 2.39
CA SER A 138 0.93 -4.59 2.84
C SER A 138 -0.59 -4.55 2.69
N VAL A 139 -1.17 -3.35 2.72
CA VAL A 139 -2.61 -3.10 2.55
C VAL A 139 -3.12 -3.63 1.22
N ALA A 140 -2.28 -3.58 0.18
CA ALA A 140 -2.60 -4.08 -1.15
C ALA A 140 -2.87 -5.60 -1.21
N LEU A 141 -2.49 -6.35 -0.17
CA LEU A 141 -2.84 -7.75 -0.01
C LEU A 141 -3.91 -7.96 1.06
N ILE A 142 -3.81 -7.26 2.19
CA ILE A 142 -4.71 -7.47 3.34
C ILE A 142 -6.16 -7.13 2.97
N LEU A 143 -6.42 -5.97 2.36
CA LEU A 143 -7.81 -5.55 2.11
C LEU A 143 -8.51 -6.38 1.03
N PRO A 144 -7.86 -6.77 -0.08
CA PRO A 144 -8.45 -7.74 -1.02
C PRO A 144 -8.77 -9.09 -0.37
N VAL A 145 -7.96 -9.58 0.59
CA VAL A 145 -8.29 -10.78 1.37
C VAL A 145 -9.53 -10.53 2.24
N VAL A 146 -9.57 -9.42 2.97
CA VAL A 146 -10.73 -9.04 3.80
C VAL A 146 -11.99 -8.94 2.94
N TYR A 147 -11.90 -8.38 1.73
CA TYR A 147 -13.01 -8.24 0.79
C TYR A 147 -13.69 -9.57 0.45
N GLN A 148 -12.94 -10.68 0.39
CA GLN A 148 -13.52 -12.00 0.13
C GLN A 148 -14.53 -12.44 1.19
N LEU A 149 -14.42 -11.91 2.42
CA LEU A 149 -15.34 -12.21 3.51
C LEU A 149 -16.75 -11.62 3.26
N LYS A 150 -16.89 -10.64 2.36
CA LYS A 150 -18.18 -10.02 2.00
C LYS A 150 -19.22 -11.04 1.53
N ARG A 151 -18.79 -12.11 0.85
CA ARG A 151 -19.67 -13.18 0.36
C ARG A 151 -20.28 -14.00 1.50
N PHE A 152 -19.54 -14.18 2.59
CA PHE A 152 -19.96 -15.00 3.72
C PHE A 152 -20.69 -14.16 4.78
N PHE A 153 -20.31 -12.90 4.94
CA PHE A 153 -20.79 -12.01 6.01
C PHE A 153 -21.32 -10.70 5.45
N THR A 154 -22.27 -10.74 4.52
CA THR A 154 -22.70 -9.53 3.79
C THR A 154 -23.21 -8.41 4.71
N ALA A 155 -24.00 -8.73 5.73
CA ALA A 155 -24.54 -7.73 6.66
C ALA A 155 -23.49 -7.17 7.61
N GLN A 156 -22.52 -7.99 8.03
CA GLN A 156 -21.46 -7.63 8.98
C GLN A 156 -20.22 -7.05 8.30
N PHE A 157 -20.13 -7.17 6.97
CA PHE A 157 -18.95 -6.79 6.20
C PHE A 157 -18.48 -5.35 6.44
N PRO A 158 -19.36 -4.32 6.55
CA PRO A 158 -18.94 -2.97 6.91
C PRO A 158 -18.12 -2.91 8.19
N TYR A 159 -18.56 -3.60 9.24
CA TYR A 159 -17.86 -3.64 10.52
C TYR A 159 -16.54 -4.41 10.44
N ILE A 160 -16.51 -5.51 9.68
CA ILE A 160 -15.28 -6.30 9.45
C ILE A 160 -14.22 -5.44 8.72
N TYR A 161 -14.63 -4.71 7.69
CA TYR A 161 -13.72 -3.84 6.94
C TYR A 161 -13.19 -2.70 7.83
N LEU A 162 -14.07 -2.01 8.56
CA LEU A 162 -13.68 -0.93 9.47
C LEU A 162 -12.76 -1.42 10.60
N LEU A 163 -13.03 -2.62 11.14
CA LEU A 163 -12.16 -3.24 12.13
C LEU A 163 -10.77 -3.54 11.54
N ALA A 164 -10.71 -4.05 10.32
CA ALA A 164 -9.44 -4.28 9.64
C ALA A 164 -8.65 -2.97 9.43
N VAL A 165 -9.31 -1.91 8.95
CA VAL A 165 -8.71 -0.58 8.78
C VAL A 165 -8.20 -0.02 10.11
N LEU A 166 -8.98 -0.16 11.20
CA LEU A 166 -8.58 0.26 12.54
C LEU A 166 -7.34 -0.50 13.04
N ILE A 167 -7.33 -1.83 12.88
CA ILE A 167 -6.18 -2.66 13.28
C ILE A 167 -4.94 -2.24 12.47
N ILE A 168 -5.06 -2.05 11.16
CA ILE A 168 -3.94 -1.62 10.31
C ILE A 168 -3.43 -0.23 10.73
N SER A 169 -4.33 0.70 11.03
CA SER A 169 -3.98 2.04 11.54
C SER A 169 -3.11 1.96 12.78
N LEU A 170 -3.46 1.10 13.75
CA LEU A 170 -2.66 0.88 14.95
C LEU A 170 -1.30 0.23 14.62
N LEU A 171 -1.28 -0.76 13.73
CA LEU A 171 -0.05 -1.45 13.30
C LEU A 171 0.92 -0.55 12.51
N PHE A 172 0.46 0.56 11.95
CA PHE A 172 1.35 1.56 11.34
C PHE A 172 2.19 2.32 12.39
N VAL A 173 1.69 2.47 13.61
CA VAL A 173 2.35 3.28 14.65
C VAL A 173 3.05 2.40 15.69
N ILE A 174 2.58 1.17 15.92
CA ILE A 174 3.19 0.24 16.88
C ILE A 174 4.58 -0.21 16.40
N ASP A 175 5.57 -0.15 17.29
CA ASP A 175 6.90 -0.69 17.03
C ASP A 175 6.93 -2.20 17.31
N PHE A 176 6.94 -2.99 16.24
CA PHE A 176 7.17 -4.43 16.28
C PHE A 176 8.06 -4.86 15.12
N SER A 177 8.85 -5.91 15.28
CA SER A 177 9.74 -6.37 14.21
C SER A 177 9.00 -7.27 13.22
N VAL A 178 8.94 -6.85 11.96
CA VAL A 178 8.44 -7.67 10.85
C VAL A 178 9.63 -8.28 10.11
N PHE A 179 9.61 -9.60 9.94
CA PHE A 179 10.64 -10.28 9.16
C PHE A 179 10.61 -9.78 7.72
N LYS A 180 11.78 -9.46 7.15
CA LYS A 180 11.88 -9.06 5.75
C LYS A 180 11.66 -10.28 4.86
N PRO A 181 10.57 -10.34 4.06
CA PRO A 181 10.32 -11.51 3.23
C PRO A 181 11.45 -11.70 2.22
N GLY A 182 12.05 -12.89 2.20
CA GLY A 182 13.03 -13.27 1.18
C GLY A 182 12.38 -13.38 -0.19
N LYS A 183 13.20 -13.47 -1.26
CA LYS A 183 12.73 -13.56 -2.66
C LYS A 183 11.67 -14.66 -2.89
N LYS A 184 11.82 -15.83 -2.24
CA LYS A 184 10.84 -16.93 -2.32
C LYS A 184 9.49 -16.56 -1.69
N CYS A 185 9.50 -15.81 -0.60
CA CYS A 185 8.29 -15.34 0.08
C CYS A 185 7.60 -14.24 -0.73
N MET A 186 8.36 -13.32 -1.33
CA MET A 186 7.81 -12.35 -2.29
C MET A 186 7.14 -13.03 -3.49
N PHE A 187 7.76 -14.08 -4.03
CA PHE A 187 7.14 -14.86 -5.12
C PHE A 187 5.85 -15.55 -4.69
N ALA A 188 5.81 -16.10 -3.48
CA ALA A 188 4.59 -16.66 -2.90
C ALA A 188 3.48 -15.60 -2.74
N PHE A 189 3.82 -14.38 -2.28
CA PHE A 189 2.86 -13.28 -2.20
C PHE A 189 2.29 -12.89 -3.57
N VAL A 190 3.11 -12.93 -4.62
CA VAL A 190 2.63 -12.68 -5.99
C VAL A 190 1.63 -13.74 -6.44
N ILE A 191 1.94 -15.02 -6.23
CA ILE A 191 1.01 -16.11 -6.57
C ILE A 191 -0.30 -15.97 -5.78
N ILE A 192 -0.20 -15.74 -4.46
CA ILE A 192 -1.37 -15.55 -3.59
C ILE A 192 -2.20 -14.36 -4.08
N GLY A 193 -1.56 -13.24 -4.43
CA GLY A 193 -2.22 -12.08 -4.99
C GLY A 193 -2.94 -12.39 -6.31
N ILE A 194 -2.30 -13.10 -7.24
CA ILE A 194 -2.96 -13.51 -8.49
C ILE A 194 -4.19 -14.37 -8.21
N LEU A 195 -4.08 -15.35 -7.31
CA LEU A 195 -5.21 -16.21 -6.92
C LEU A 195 -6.36 -15.41 -6.31
N ILE A 196 -6.05 -14.42 -5.45
CA ILE A 196 -7.05 -13.53 -4.87
C ILE A 196 -7.72 -12.69 -5.97
N ALA A 197 -6.95 -12.10 -6.88
CA ALA A 197 -7.47 -11.27 -7.96
C ALA A 197 -8.41 -12.06 -8.89
N VAL A 198 -8.01 -13.28 -9.28
CA VAL A 198 -8.86 -14.21 -10.05
C VAL A 198 -10.16 -14.49 -9.28
N ARG A 199 -10.06 -14.79 -7.99
CA ARG A 199 -11.24 -15.07 -7.17
C ARG A 199 -12.16 -13.85 -7.01
N ILE A 200 -11.61 -12.63 -6.89
CA ILE A 200 -12.40 -11.38 -6.83
C ILE A 200 -13.16 -11.16 -8.14
N TYR A 201 -12.54 -11.46 -9.28
CA TYR A 201 -13.15 -11.31 -10.59
C TYR A 201 -14.38 -12.24 -10.77
N PHE A 202 -14.32 -13.46 -10.22
CA PHE A 202 -15.41 -14.45 -10.28
C PHE A 202 -16.40 -14.39 -9.10
N LEU A 203 -16.17 -13.50 -8.12
CA LEU A 203 -17.16 -13.15 -7.09
C LEU A 203 -18.29 -12.32 -7.70
#